data_AF-A0ABD5CMW2-F1
#
_entry.id   AF-A0ABD5CMW2-F1
#
_cell.length_a   1.000
_cell.length_b   1.000
_cell.length_c   1.000
_cell.angle_alpha   90.00
_cell.angle_beta   90.00
_cell.angle_gamma   90.00
#
_symmetry.space_group_name_H-M   'P 1'
#
loop_
_entity.id
_entity.type
_entity.pdbx_description
1 polymer ?
#
loop_
_entity_poly.entity_id
_entity_poly.type
_entity_poly.pdbx_seq_one_letter_code
_entity_poly.pdbx_strand_id
1 'polypeptide(L)'
;MNRLANLVCRATVSGTAAGSAAAVAAAARARADGSTPYAPLNAVTHCLWPRRAFSETGPSARFTLTGLAIHQASAIFWGVLFEGLLDRWQCHVKRRARAADIAASAVTTAAVAYTVDYHMVPRRLTPGFEAHLTKRSMFYVYAALAAGFAAAALCRGNGNGNSNSNGNG
;
A
#
# COMPACT_ATOMS: atom_id res chain seq x y z
N MET A 1 7.36 -14.87 -20.71
CA MET A 1 6.45 -13.91 -20.03
C MET A 1 6.94 -12.49 -20.29
N ASN A 2 6.06 -11.59 -20.70
CA ASN A 2 6.42 -10.21 -21.06
C ASN A 2 6.91 -9.44 -19.81
N ARG A 3 7.92 -8.58 -19.95
CA ARG A 3 8.50 -7.78 -18.85
C ARG A 3 7.42 -7.01 -18.07
N LEU A 4 6.44 -6.46 -18.78
CA LEU A 4 5.27 -5.79 -18.21
C LEU A 4 4.39 -6.72 -17.38
N ALA A 5 4.11 -7.93 -17.86
CA ALA A 5 3.30 -8.90 -17.11
C ALA A 5 3.99 -9.33 -15.80
N ASN A 6 5.32 -9.49 -15.83
CA ASN A 6 6.11 -9.79 -14.62
C ASN A 6 6.08 -8.64 -13.61
N LEU A 7 6.20 -7.39 -14.09
CA LEU A 7 6.10 -6.20 -13.24
C LEU A 7 4.72 -6.12 -12.58
N VAL A 8 3.64 -6.29 -13.35
CA VAL A 8 2.27 -6.25 -12.83
C VAL A 8 2.04 -7.37 -11.82
N CYS A 9 2.48 -8.59 -12.09
CA CYS A 9 2.36 -9.70 -11.14
C CYS A 9 3.07 -9.40 -9.81
N ARG A 10 4.30 -8.87 -9.86
CA ARG A 10 5.02 -8.43 -8.65
C ARG A 10 4.31 -7.30 -7.93
N ALA A 11 3.79 -6.31 -8.67
CA ALA A 11 3.06 -5.19 -8.13
C ALA A 11 1.76 -5.63 -7.45
N THR A 12 1.06 -6.64 -7.99
CA THR A 12 -0.12 -7.24 -7.35
C THR A 12 0.26 -7.84 -6.00
N VAL A 13 1.35 -8.62 -5.92
CA VAL A 13 1.80 -9.22 -4.65
C VAL A 13 2.21 -8.15 -3.65
N SER A 14 3.11 -7.26 -4.05
CA SER A 14 3.66 -6.23 -3.16
C SER A 14 2.62 -5.21 -2.74
N GLY A 15 1.74 -4.81 -3.66
CA GLY A 15 0.62 -3.92 -3.38
C GLY A 15 -0.46 -4.54 -2.51
N THR A 16 -0.77 -5.84 -2.68
CA THR A 16 -1.71 -6.53 -1.78
C THR A 16 -1.18 -6.61 -0.36
N ALA A 17 0.13 -6.89 -0.20
CA ALA A 17 0.79 -6.90 1.11
C ALA A 17 0.82 -5.51 1.75
N ALA A 18 1.21 -4.49 0.98
CA ALA A 18 1.23 -3.09 1.40
C ALA A 18 -0.18 -2.58 1.78
N GLY A 19 -1.17 -2.83 0.93
CA GLY A 19 -2.54 -2.42 1.15
C GLY A 19 -3.14 -3.07 2.41
N SER A 20 -2.89 -4.36 2.62
CA SER A 20 -3.29 -5.08 3.84
C SER A 20 -2.63 -4.50 5.10
N ALA A 21 -1.32 -4.26 5.05
CA ALA A 21 -0.59 -3.66 6.16
C ALA A 21 -1.12 -2.25 6.50
N ALA A 22 -1.35 -1.43 5.48
CA ALA A 22 -1.92 -0.09 5.62
C ALA A 22 -3.36 -0.14 6.16
N ALA A 23 -4.19 -1.09 5.73
CA ALA A 23 -5.56 -1.26 6.21
C ALA A 23 -5.59 -1.67 7.69
N VAL A 24 -4.73 -2.60 8.11
CA VAL A 24 -4.58 -3.00 9.52
C VAL A 24 -4.10 -1.82 10.37
N ALA A 25 -3.09 -1.08 9.89
CA ALA A 25 -2.62 0.12 10.57
C ALA A 25 -3.72 1.16 10.69
N ALA A 26 -4.48 1.43 9.62
CA ALA A 26 -5.59 2.38 9.64
C ALA A 26 -6.66 1.97 10.64
N ALA A 27 -7.04 0.69 10.68
CA ALA A 27 -8.02 0.16 11.63
C ALA A 27 -7.54 0.30 13.09
N ALA A 28 -6.26 -0.01 13.35
CA ALA A 28 -5.67 0.14 14.69
C ALA A 28 -5.56 1.60 15.11
N ARG A 29 -5.14 2.48 14.19
CA ARG A 29 -5.02 3.92 14.45
C ARG A 29 -6.38 4.60 14.60
N ALA A 30 -7.41 4.16 13.89
CA ALA A 30 -8.76 4.68 14.05
C ALA A 30 -9.28 4.43 15.47
N ARG A 31 -9.05 3.24 16.01
CA ARG A 31 -9.37 2.94 17.42
C ARG A 31 -8.61 3.83 18.39
N ALA A 32 -7.31 4.04 18.15
CA ALA A 32 -6.48 4.91 18.98
C ALA A 32 -6.93 6.38 18.94
N ASP A 33 -7.51 6.82 17.83
CA ASP A 33 -7.99 8.18 17.61
C ASP A 33 -9.50 8.35 17.95
N GLY A 34 -10.13 7.37 18.61
CA GLY A 34 -11.51 7.45 19.10
C GLY A 34 -12.59 7.12 18.07
N SER A 35 -12.21 6.53 16.93
CA SER A 35 -13.11 6.07 15.88
C SER A 35 -13.19 4.54 15.84
N THR A 36 -14.05 4.00 14.97
CA THR A 36 -14.18 2.56 14.74
C THR A 36 -13.10 2.08 13.75
N PRO A 37 -12.73 0.79 13.79
CA PRO A 37 -11.73 0.24 12.86
C PRO A 37 -12.15 0.26 11.38
N TYR A 38 -13.46 0.35 11.10
CA TYR A 38 -14.00 0.33 9.74
C TYR A 38 -14.08 1.72 9.10
N ALA A 39 -14.12 2.77 9.94
CA ALA A 39 -14.32 4.15 9.49
C ALA A 39 -13.31 4.60 8.41
N PRO A 40 -11.99 4.32 8.50
CA PRO A 40 -11.05 4.73 7.46
C PRO A 40 -11.36 4.10 6.11
N LEU A 41 -11.70 2.80 6.07
CA LEU A 41 -12.04 2.12 4.82
C LEU A 41 -13.37 2.63 4.27
N ASN A 42 -14.37 2.85 5.12
CA ASN A 42 -15.63 3.44 4.70
C ASN A 42 -15.42 4.84 4.10
N ALA A 43 -14.53 5.66 4.70
CA ALA A 43 -14.20 7.00 4.22
C ALA A 43 -13.63 7.00 2.80
N VAL A 44 -12.89 5.96 2.38
CA VAL A 44 -12.37 5.82 0.99
C VAL A 44 -13.50 5.91 -0.04
N THR A 45 -14.69 5.43 0.30
CA THR A 45 -15.84 5.43 -0.61
C THR A 45 -16.49 6.81 -0.80
N HIS A 46 -16.00 7.87 -0.15
CA HIS A 46 -16.57 9.20 -0.31
C HIS A 46 -16.45 9.75 -1.74
N CYS A 47 -15.56 9.19 -2.56
CA CYS A 47 -15.52 9.45 -4.00
C CYS A 47 -16.83 9.07 -4.71
N LEU A 48 -17.50 8.02 -4.24
CA LEU A 48 -18.81 7.55 -4.72
C LEU A 48 -19.96 8.13 -3.90
N TRP A 49 -19.79 8.23 -2.57
CA TRP A 49 -20.81 8.69 -1.63
C TRP A 49 -20.30 9.82 -0.71
N PRO A 50 -20.14 11.05 -1.23
CA PRO A 50 -19.39 12.14 -0.56
C PRO A 50 -19.89 12.56 0.82
N ARG A 51 -21.20 12.41 1.09
CA ARG A 51 -21.79 12.79 2.39
C ARG A 51 -21.91 11.60 3.35
N ARG A 52 -22.27 10.43 2.84
CA ARG A 52 -22.58 9.26 3.67
C ARG A 52 -21.33 8.52 4.15
N ALA A 53 -20.27 8.48 3.34
CA ALA A 53 -19.06 7.73 3.65
C ALA A 53 -18.37 8.18 4.96
N PHE A 54 -18.39 9.49 5.28
CA PHE A 54 -17.77 10.01 6.51
C PHE A 54 -18.59 9.75 7.77
N SER A 55 -19.91 9.61 7.64
CA SER A 55 -20.81 9.31 8.75
C SER A 55 -20.92 7.81 9.02
N GLU A 56 -20.59 6.97 8.05
CA GLU A 56 -20.63 5.51 8.19
C GLU A 56 -19.36 5.01 8.88
N THR A 57 -19.43 4.82 10.20
CA THR A 57 -18.34 4.24 10.99
C THR A 57 -18.56 2.75 11.28
N GLY A 58 -19.76 2.20 11.06
CA GLY A 58 -20.04 0.79 11.30
C GLY A 58 -19.45 -0.17 10.26
N PRO A 59 -19.43 -1.48 10.55
CA PRO A 59 -19.21 -2.48 9.52
C PRO A 59 -20.37 -2.43 8.52
N SER A 60 -20.07 -2.23 7.24
CA SER A 60 -21.07 -2.20 6.18
C SER A 60 -20.53 -2.87 4.94
N ALA A 61 -21.19 -3.91 4.43
CA ALA A 61 -20.75 -4.57 3.21
C ALA A 61 -20.59 -3.57 2.04
N ARG A 62 -21.52 -2.60 1.94
CA ARG A 62 -21.49 -1.57 0.90
C ARG A 62 -20.29 -0.63 1.03
N PHE A 63 -20.00 -0.13 2.23
CA PHE A 63 -18.95 0.89 2.42
C PHE A 63 -17.59 0.26 2.72
N THR A 64 -17.54 -0.77 3.57
CA THR A 64 -16.31 -1.43 4.00
C THR A 64 -15.71 -2.29 2.90
N LEU A 65 -16.48 -3.12 2.18
CA LEU A 65 -15.92 -3.94 1.10
C LEU A 65 -15.54 -3.08 -0.11
N THR A 66 -16.37 -2.11 -0.49
CA THR A 66 -16.04 -1.18 -1.59
C THR A 66 -14.81 -0.35 -1.23
N GLY A 67 -14.74 0.16 0.00
CA GLY A 67 -13.59 0.91 0.50
C GLY A 67 -12.31 0.09 0.50
N LEU A 68 -12.38 -1.16 0.98
CA LEU A 68 -11.28 -2.11 0.92
C LEU A 68 -10.85 -2.39 -0.52
N ALA A 69 -11.79 -2.59 -1.45
CA ALA A 69 -11.48 -2.84 -2.85
C ALA A 69 -10.77 -1.65 -3.50
N ILE A 70 -11.25 -0.42 -3.28
CA ILE A 70 -10.60 0.80 -3.78
C ILE A 70 -9.21 0.97 -3.16
N HIS A 71 -9.08 0.75 -1.84
CA HIS A 71 -7.81 0.82 -1.12
C HIS A 71 -6.80 -0.20 -1.66
N GLN A 72 -7.22 -1.45 -1.88
CA GLN A 72 -6.36 -2.49 -2.44
C GLN A 72 -5.97 -2.19 -3.89
N ALA A 73 -6.92 -1.73 -4.72
CA ALA A 73 -6.62 -1.34 -6.10
C ALA A 73 -5.60 -0.19 -6.15
N SER A 74 -5.76 0.81 -5.28
CA SER A 74 -4.81 1.92 -5.10
C SER A 74 -3.43 1.41 -4.65
N ALA A 75 -3.38 0.52 -3.65
CA ALA A 75 -2.13 -0.05 -3.17
C ALA A 75 -1.38 -0.87 -4.24
N ILE A 76 -2.11 -1.62 -5.08
CA ILE A 76 -1.56 -2.33 -6.24
C ILE A 76 -1.04 -1.36 -7.29
N PHE A 77 -1.79 -0.30 -7.59
CA PHE A 77 -1.35 0.77 -8.47
C PHE A 77 -0.01 1.39 -8.00
N TRP A 78 0.10 1.74 -6.71
CA TRP A 78 1.35 2.21 -6.13
C TRP A 78 2.45 1.14 -6.10
N GLY A 79 2.07 -0.14 -6.03
CA GLY A 79 2.99 -1.27 -6.19
C GLY A 79 3.69 -1.30 -7.55
N VAL A 80 3.06 -0.80 -8.62
CA VAL A 80 3.69 -0.67 -9.94
C VAL A 80 4.85 0.33 -9.88
N LEU A 81 4.66 1.46 -9.21
CA LEU A 81 5.71 2.45 -9.00
C LEU A 81 6.86 1.88 -8.16
N PHE A 82 6.54 1.23 -7.04
CA PHE A 82 7.53 0.59 -6.17
C PHE A 82 8.39 -0.43 -6.92
N GLU A 83 7.77 -1.37 -7.62
CA GLU A 83 8.49 -2.41 -8.37
C GLU A 83 9.26 -1.81 -9.55
N GLY A 84 8.72 -0.77 -10.20
CA GLY A 84 9.40 -0.04 -11.28
C GLY A 84 10.64 0.71 -10.80
N LEU A 85 10.58 1.36 -9.63
CA LEU A 85 11.74 1.98 -8.99
C LEU A 85 12.80 0.91 -8.69
N LEU A 86 12.40 -0.18 -8.03
CA LEU A 86 13.31 -1.26 -7.66
C LEU A 86 14.00 -1.89 -8.89
N ASP A 87 13.24 -2.14 -9.96
CA ASP A 87 13.79 -2.65 -11.22
C ASP A 87 14.76 -1.67 -11.87
N ARG A 88 14.47 -0.36 -11.82
CA ARG A 88 15.37 0.68 -12.34
C ARG A 88 16.71 0.68 -11.59
N TRP A 89 16.68 0.57 -10.26
CA TRP A 89 17.90 0.48 -9.44
C TRP A 89 18.72 -0.77 -9.78
N GLN A 90 18.06 -1.92 -9.89
CA GLN A 90 18.73 -3.18 -10.25
C GLN A 90 19.37 -3.12 -11.64
N CYS A 91 18.69 -2.53 -12.63
CA CYS A 91 19.23 -2.34 -13.97
C CYS A 91 20.45 -1.40 -13.97
N HIS A 92 20.42 -0.35 -13.16
CA HIS A 92 21.49 0.64 -13.08
C HIS A 92 22.76 0.07 -12.45
N VAL A 93 22.63 -0.65 -11.33
CA VAL A 93 23.77 -1.15 -10.56
C VAL A 93 24.19 -2.58 -10.99
N LYS A 94 23.43 -3.22 -11.89
CA LYS A 94 23.64 -4.60 -12.38
C LYS A 94 23.84 -5.63 -11.25
N ARG A 95 23.17 -5.43 -10.12
CA ARG A 95 23.23 -6.32 -8.95
C ARG A 95 21.84 -6.53 -8.35
N ARG A 96 21.70 -7.56 -7.50
CA ARG A 96 20.48 -7.76 -6.70
C ARG A 96 20.27 -6.58 -5.75
N ALA A 97 19.03 -6.12 -5.65
CA ALA A 97 18.68 -5.04 -4.72
C ALA A 97 18.97 -5.46 -3.28
N ARG A 98 19.66 -4.60 -2.54
CA ARG A 98 19.93 -4.77 -1.11
C ARG A 98 18.73 -4.30 -0.30
N ALA A 99 18.67 -4.66 0.98
CA ALA A 99 17.61 -4.22 1.89
C ALA A 99 17.47 -2.68 1.93
N ALA A 100 18.58 -1.94 1.85
CA ALA A 100 18.58 -0.49 1.78
C ALA A 100 17.91 0.04 0.49
N ASP A 101 18.15 -0.59 -0.66
CA ASP A 101 17.56 -0.19 -1.94
C ASP A 101 16.03 -0.43 -1.94
N ILE A 102 15.60 -1.53 -1.32
CA ILE A 102 14.19 -1.88 -1.12
C ILE A 102 13.52 -0.85 -0.19
N ALA A 103 14.13 -0.57 0.96
CA ALA A 103 13.61 0.40 1.91
C ALA A 103 13.51 1.80 1.30
N ALA A 104 14.54 2.26 0.58
CA ALA A 104 14.53 3.54 -0.10
C ALA A 104 13.41 3.61 -1.15
N SER A 105 13.22 2.56 -1.96
CA SER A 105 12.16 2.50 -2.97
C SER A 105 10.76 2.51 -2.33
N ALA A 106 10.59 1.78 -1.23
CA ALA A 106 9.32 1.72 -0.50
C ALA A 106 8.96 3.06 0.15
N VAL A 107 9.91 3.70 0.83
CA VAL A 107 9.73 5.04 1.43
C VAL A 107 9.44 6.08 0.36
N THR A 108 10.19 6.05 -0.75
CA THR A 108 9.96 6.96 -1.89
C THR A 108 8.55 6.76 -2.44
N THR A 109 8.11 5.52 -2.63
CA THR A 109 6.75 5.22 -3.13
C THR A 109 5.68 5.74 -2.17
N ALA A 110 5.82 5.49 -0.87
CA ALA A 110 4.85 5.97 0.12
C ALA A 110 4.80 7.50 0.21
N ALA A 111 5.95 8.18 0.09
CA ALA A 111 6.02 9.64 0.07
C ALA A 111 5.35 10.22 -1.19
N VAL A 112 5.59 9.63 -2.36
CA VAL A 112 4.92 10.00 -3.60
C VAL A 112 3.42 9.77 -3.49
N ALA A 113 3.00 8.61 -2.95
CA ALA A 113 1.59 8.29 -2.73
C ALA A 113 0.91 9.33 -1.84
N TYR A 114 1.46 9.61 -0.65
CA TYR A 114 0.93 10.64 0.25
C TYR A 114 0.80 11.99 -0.43
N THR A 115 1.84 12.40 -1.17
CA THR A 115 1.85 13.68 -1.86
C THR A 115 0.77 13.75 -2.93
N VAL A 116 0.62 12.71 -3.74
CA VAL A 116 -0.39 12.67 -4.80
C VAL A 116 -1.79 12.64 -4.20
N ASP A 117 -2.00 11.75 -3.23
CA ASP A 117 -3.29 11.51 -2.57
C ASP A 117 -3.84 12.73 -1.84
N TYR A 118 -2.99 13.65 -1.34
CA TYR A 118 -3.41 14.81 -0.55
C TYR A 118 -3.13 16.18 -1.17
N HIS A 119 -2.23 16.27 -2.16
CA HIS A 119 -1.87 17.56 -2.76
C HIS A 119 -2.14 17.67 -4.26
N MET A 120 -2.24 16.55 -4.99
CA MET A 120 -2.35 16.59 -6.47
C MET A 120 -3.74 16.20 -6.96
N VAL A 121 -4.47 15.35 -6.23
CA VAL A 121 -5.81 14.91 -6.64
C VAL A 121 -6.90 15.87 -6.14
N PRO A 122 -8.02 16.02 -6.87
CA PRO A 122 -9.18 16.75 -6.38
C PRO A 122 -9.67 16.17 -5.04
N ARG A 123 -10.23 17.02 -4.16
CA ARG A 123 -10.74 16.61 -2.84
C ARG A 123 -11.69 15.40 -2.84
N ARG A 124 -12.34 15.09 -3.96
CA ARG A 124 -13.23 13.92 -4.11
C ARG A 124 -12.51 12.58 -4.28
N LEU A 125 -11.23 12.61 -4.65
CA LEU A 125 -10.42 11.41 -4.95
C LEU A 125 -9.35 11.16 -3.90
N THR A 126 -9.27 12.00 -2.87
CA THR A 126 -8.39 11.71 -1.73
C THR A 126 -8.89 10.45 -1.02
N PRO A 127 -8.09 9.82 -0.14
CA PRO A 127 -8.55 8.67 0.63
C PRO A 127 -9.63 9.02 1.67
N GLY A 128 -9.69 10.27 2.11
CA GLY A 128 -10.64 10.71 3.14
C GLY A 128 -10.29 10.26 4.57
N PHE A 129 -9.12 9.65 4.78
CA PHE A 129 -8.67 9.21 6.12
C PHE A 129 -8.64 10.34 7.15
N GLU A 130 -8.43 11.59 6.72
CA GLU A 130 -8.42 12.78 7.59
C GLU A 130 -9.74 12.97 8.37
N ALA A 131 -10.84 12.36 7.92
CA ALA A 131 -12.12 12.40 8.63
C ALA A 131 -12.11 11.60 9.94
N HIS A 132 -11.25 10.58 10.04
CA HIS A 132 -11.25 9.64 11.18
C HIS A 132 -9.86 9.37 11.76
N LEU A 133 -8.80 9.88 11.13
CA LEU A 133 -7.42 9.72 11.56
C LEU A 133 -6.74 11.08 11.73
N THR A 134 -5.96 11.21 12.80
CA THR A 134 -5.03 12.33 13.00
C THR A 134 -3.88 12.28 12.00
N LYS A 135 -3.19 13.41 11.79
CA LYS A 135 -1.98 13.46 10.94
C LYS A 135 -0.90 12.46 11.36
N ARG A 136 -0.74 12.23 12.68
CA ARG A 136 0.20 11.23 13.23
C ARG A 136 -0.23 9.80 12.84
N SER A 137 -1.52 9.50 12.93
CA SER A 137 -2.07 8.22 12.49
C SER A 137 -1.89 7.99 10.99
N MET A 138 -2.09 9.01 10.17
CA MET A 138 -1.82 8.93 8.73
C MET A 138 -0.36 8.58 8.45
N PHE A 139 0.58 9.21 9.15
CA PHE A 139 2.00 8.84 9.04
C PHE A 139 2.23 7.34 9.28
N TYR A 140 1.62 6.76 10.32
CA TYR A 140 1.73 5.32 10.58
C TYR A 140 1.10 4.46 9.48
N VAL A 141 0.01 4.91 8.85
CA VAL A 141 -0.63 4.19 7.73
C VAL A 141 0.30 4.16 6.50
N TYR A 142 0.88 5.29 6.12
CA TYR A 142 1.83 5.35 5.00
C TYR A 142 3.17 4.66 5.33
N ALA A 143 3.60 4.67 6.59
CA ALA A 143 4.74 3.88 7.05
C ALA A 143 4.47 2.37 6.95
N ALA A 144 3.27 1.91 7.32
CA ALA A 144 2.85 0.53 7.17
C ALA A 144 2.73 0.11 5.70
N LEU A 145 2.27 1.02 4.82
CA LEU A 145 2.27 0.82 3.37
C LEU A 145 3.70 0.57 2.86
N ALA A 146 4.66 1.43 3.22
CA ALA A 146 6.06 1.25 2.88
C ALA A 146 6.63 -0.07 3.43
N ALA A 147 6.33 -0.39 4.69
CA ALA A 147 6.78 -1.64 5.31
C ALA A 147 6.23 -2.88 4.58
N GLY A 148 4.97 -2.87 4.15
CA GLY A 148 4.39 -3.98 3.40
C GLY A 148 5.00 -4.16 2.00
N PHE A 149 5.32 -3.07 1.30
CA PHE A 149 6.10 -3.14 0.05
C PHE A 149 7.47 -3.79 0.29
N ALA A 150 8.19 -3.30 1.31
CA ALA A 150 9.52 -3.79 1.64
C ALA A 150 9.51 -5.27 2.04
N ALA A 151 8.57 -5.67 2.90
CA ALA A 151 8.40 -7.05 3.36
C ALA A 151 8.14 -8.00 2.17
N ALA A 152 7.23 -7.65 1.27
CA ALA A 152 6.94 -8.47 0.10
C ALA A 152 8.17 -8.67 -0.80
N ALA A 153 8.94 -7.61 -1.03
CA ALA A 153 10.17 -7.69 -1.82
C ALA A 153 11.27 -8.52 -1.13
N LEU A 154 11.44 -8.37 0.18
CA LEU A 154 12.40 -9.14 0.98
C LEU A 154 12.06 -10.64 1.02
N CYS A 155 10.80 -10.99 1.30
CA CYS A 155 10.34 -12.38 1.31
C CYS A 155 10.58 -13.07 -0.04
N ARG A 156 10.28 -12.37 -1.14
CA ARG A 156 10.53 -12.85 -2.50
C ARG A 156 12.03 -12.96 -2.82
N GLY A 157 12.82 -12.04 -2.26
CA GLY A 157 14.28 -12.08 -2.29
C GLY A 157 14.87 -13.31 -1.60
N ASN A 158 14.29 -13.74 -0.48
CA ASN A 158 14.77 -14.89 0.29
C ASN A 158 14.31 -16.23 -0.31
N GLY A 159 13.08 -16.30 -0.84
CA GLY A 159 12.53 -17.52 -1.45
C GLY A 159 13.35 -18.03 -2.64
N ASN A 160 13.87 -17.12 -3.48
CA ASN A 160 14.74 -17.50 -4.61
C ASN A 160 16.14 -17.99 -4.20
N GLY A 161 16.60 -17.73 -2.97
CA GLY A 161 17.90 -18.20 -2.50
C GLY A 161 17.88 -19.65 -2.03
N ASN A 162 16.74 -20.13 -1.53
CA ASN A 162 16.62 -21.45 -0.91
C ASN A 162 16.38 -22.60 -1.91
N SER A 163 15.99 -22.29 -3.15
CA SER A 163 15.73 -23.29 -4.19
C SER A 163 17.01 -23.81 -4.88
N ASN A 164 18.16 -23.14 -4.70
CA ASN A 164 19.40 -23.49 -5.40
C ASN A 164 20.34 -24.42 -4.60
N SER A 165 19.98 -24.75 -3.36
CA SER A 165 20.77 -25.58 -2.43
C SER A 165 20.31 -27.04 -2.36
N ASN A 166 19.21 -27.42 -3.02
CA ASN A 166 18.65 -28.78 -3.00
C ASN A 166 18.92 -29.60 -4.28
N GLY A 167 19.79 -29.12 -5.17
CA GLY A 167 20.04 -29.74 -6.49
C GLY A 167 21.41 -30.40 -6.67
N ASN A 168 22.19 -30.58 -5.61
CA ASN A 168 23.50 -31.26 -5.69
C ASN A 168 23.63 -32.27 -4.54
N GLY A 169 23.05 -33.45 -4.75
CA GLY A 169 23.21 -34.65 -3.94
C GLY A 169 23.39 -35.83 -4.85
#